data_AF-A0A218Z144-F1
#
_entry.id   AF-A0A218Z144-F1
#
_cell.length_a   1.000
_cell.length_b   1.000
_cell.length_c   1.000
_cell.angle_alpha   90.00
_cell.angle_beta   90.00
_cell.angle_gamma   90.00
#
_symmetry.space_group_name_H-M   'P 1'
#
loop_
_entity.id
_entity.type
_entity.pdbx_description
1 polymer ?
#
loop_
_entity_poly.entity_id
_entity_poly.type
_entity_poly.pdbx_seq_one_letter_code
_entity_poly.pdbx_strand_id
1 'polypeptide(L)'
;MQRSATDATRFTSTIPHASAKSPSKSSTSSRNLPPRKPVPNTAPIGETPQEKVKRLRAAANRARDAQITTFDKVVMRGRVWADRAHKIVTLSLIAASILAGGVTVYALGDMMIYNRKKRAQFFAEQKALHANAIYNARKSIEAGTATEDEIKFIKREDEHVARLEEIARAKAEKKGFFKKGKEWLFSGLKNEEESVDLGGSEKEPDCERTSKEDATIGLGERDIVRAIEDNKMAITNKGKQAFAEEKERQRTGGPLDRIGTKADEEVQSKSGNWTSFFGRR
;
A
#
# COMPACT_ATOMS: atom_id res chain seq x y z
N MET A 1 -42.63 -49.89 -5.19
CA MET A 1 -41.38 -49.78 -4.41
C MET A 1 -40.51 -48.71 -5.05
N GLN A 2 -40.49 -47.52 -4.45
CA GLN A 2 -39.68 -46.40 -4.91
C GLN A 2 -38.21 -46.64 -4.52
N ARG A 3 -37.31 -46.61 -5.50
CA ARG A 3 -35.86 -46.83 -5.30
C ARG A 3 -35.26 -45.50 -4.82
N SER A 4 -34.75 -45.47 -3.60
CA SER A 4 -34.15 -44.26 -2.99
C SER A 4 -32.89 -43.85 -3.75
N ALA A 5 -32.73 -42.55 -4.03
CA ALA A 5 -31.61 -41.95 -4.76
C ALA A 5 -30.24 -42.13 -4.08
N THR A 6 -30.23 -42.56 -2.81
CA THR A 6 -29.01 -42.82 -2.03
C THR A 6 -28.28 -44.11 -2.46
N ASP A 7 -28.91 -44.98 -3.25
CA ASP A 7 -28.30 -46.25 -3.70
C ASP A 7 -27.36 -46.07 -4.92
N ALA A 8 -27.43 -44.92 -5.61
CA ALA A 8 -26.67 -44.69 -6.85
C ALA A 8 -25.17 -44.39 -6.64
N THR A 9 -24.71 -44.16 -5.41
CA THR A 9 -23.31 -43.75 -5.14
C THR A 9 -22.46 -44.80 -4.44
N ARG A 10 -23.00 -45.98 -4.13
CA ARG A 10 -22.26 -47.03 -3.39
C ARG A 10 -21.45 -48.00 -4.24
N PHE A 11 -21.48 -47.89 -5.57
CA PHE A 11 -20.75 -48.79 -6.48
C PHE A 11 -19.86 -48.11 -7.53
N THR A 12 -19.55 -46.82 -7.38
CA THR A 12 -18.44 -46.23 -8.16
C THR A 12 -17.18 -46.27 -7.32
N SER A 13 -16.46 -47.38 -7.45
CA SER A 13 -15.06 -47.49 -7.07
C SER A 13 -14.30 -46.25 -7.59
N THR A 14 -13.85 -45.38 -6.69
CA THR A 14 -12.95 -44.26 -7.00
C THR A 14 -11.49 -44.70 -7.08
N ILE A 15 -11.25 -46.01 -7.21
CA ILE A 15 -9.92 -46.55 -7.46
C ILE A 15 -9.75 -46.63 -8.98
N PRO A 16 -8.76 -45.95 -9.58
CA PRO A 16 -8.49 -46.10 -11.01
C PRO A 16 -8.14 -47.57 -11.29
N HIS A 17 -9.11 -48.31 -11.84
CA HIS A 17 -8.87 -49.68 -12.27
C HIS A 17 -7.90 -49.67 -13.45
N ALA A 18 -6.69 -50.15 -13.21
CA ALA A 18 -5.66 -50.38 -14.23
C ALA A 18 -6.05 -51.56 -15.13
N SER A 19 -7.04 -51.40 -16.00
CA SER A 19 -7.37 -52.37 -17.06
C SER A 19 -6.64 -52.01 -18.36
N ALA A 20 -5.32 -51.89 -18.31
CA ALA A 20 -4.53 -52.00 -19.52
C ALA A 20 -4.46 -53.48 -19.91
N LYS A 21 -5.22 -53.85 -20.95
CA LYS A 21 -5.12 -55.16 -21.62
C LYS A 21 -3.64 -55.45 -21.91
N SER A 22 -3.12 -56.51 -21.30
CA SER A 22 -1.78 -57.03 -21.61
C SER A 22 -1.71 -57.28 -23.13
N PRO A 23 -0.70 -56.79 -23.86
CA PRO A 23 -0.59 -57.08 -25.27
C PRO A 23 -0.33 -58.57 -25.44
N SER A 24 -1.38 -59.28 -25.84
CA SER A 24 -1.32 -60.63 -26.39
C SER A 24 -0.20 -60.69 -27.43
N LYS A 25 0.76 -61.58 -27.21
CA LYS A 25 1.70 -62.02 -28.24
C LYS A 25 0.91 -62.80 -29.29
N SER A 26 0.62 -62.19 -30.44
CA SER A 26 0.31 -62.95 -31.64
C SER A 26 0.50 -62.11 -32.90
N SER A 27 1.34 -62.65 -33.79
CA SER A 27 1.22 -62.66 -35.25
C SER A 27 1.09 -61.34 -36.01
N THR A 28 2.14 -61.06 -36.78
CA THR A 28 2.09 -60.73 -38.22
C THR A 28 0.87 -59.93 -38.68
N SER A 29 1.00 -58.60 -38.74
CA SER A 29 0.37 -57.84 -39.82
C SER A 29 1.04 -56.50 -40.05
N SER A 30 1.32 -56.22 -41.31
CA SER A 30 2.00 -55.07 -41.86
C SER A 30 1.43 -53.73 -41.39
N ARG A 31 2.30 -52.85 -40.88
CA ARG A 31 2.09 -51.40 -40.93
C ARG A 31 3.45 -50.73 -41.09
N ASN A 32 3.53 -49.82 -42.05
CA ASN A 32 4.72 -49.08 -42.45
C ASN A 32 5.28 -48.23 -41.30
N LEU A 33 6.06 -48.84 -40.40
CA LEU A 33 6.97 -48.16 -39.49
C LEU A 33 8.39 -48.23 -40.09
N PRO A 34 9.22 -47.17 -39.94
CA PRO A 34 10.62 -47.23 -40.34
C PRO A 34 11.33 -48.39 -39.61
N PRO A 35 12.31 -49.05 -40.25
CA PRO A 35 12.91 -50.28 -39.75
C PRO A 35 13.48 -50.06 -38.35
N ARG A 36 12.87 -50.74 -37.38
CA ARG A 36 13.36 -50.84 -36.01
C ARG A 36 14.72 -51.53 -36.09
N LYS A 37 15.81 -50.77 -35.96
CA LYS A 37 17.14 -51.36 -35.76
C LYS A 37 17.03 -52.37 -34.62
N PRO A 38 17.43 -53.64 -34.81
CA PRO A 38 17.39 -54.62 -33.74
C PRO A 38 18.34 -54.11 -32.64
N VAL A 39 17.77 -53.75 -31.50
CA VAL A 39 18.56 -53.55 -30.29
C VAL A 39 19.15 -54.93 -29.96
N PRO A 40 20.48 -55.06 -29.76
CA PRO A 40 21.05 -56.35 -29.40
C PRO A 40 20.43 -56.81 -28.08
N ASN A 41 19.70 -57.93 -28.14
CA ASN A 41 19.03 -58.56 -27.01
C ASN A 41 19.99 -59.34 -26.09
N THR A 42 21.26 -58.97 -26.05
CA THR A 42 22.24 -59.55 -25.13
C THR A 42 22.20 -58.73 -23.84
N ALA A 43 21.46 -59.24 -22.85
CA ALA A 43 21.60 -58.74 -21.49
C ALA A 43 23.04 -58.98 -21.01
N PRO A 44 23.71 -58.00 -20.40
CA PRO A 44 25.04 -58.21 -19.84
C PRO A 44 24.97 -59.30 -18.76
N ILE A 45 25.87 -60.28 -18.85
CA ILE A 45 25.94 -61.42 -17.93
C ILE A 45 26.42 -60.92 -16.57
N GLY A 46 25.56 -61.03 -15.54
CA GLY A 46 25.86 -60.63 -14.15
C GLY A 46 25.15 -59.37 -13.62
N GLU A 47 24.17 -58.78 -14.35
CA GLU A 47 23.45 -57.59 -13.84
C GLU A 47 22.63 -57.87 -12.57
N THR A 48 22.66 -56.95 -11.60
CA THR A 48 21.78 -57.07 -10.42
C THR A 48 20.32 -56.82 -10.80
N PRO A 49 19.33 -57.37 -10.05
CA PRO A 49 17.91 -57.14 -10.35
C PRO A 49 17.51 -55.66 -10.41
N GLN A 50 18.13 -54.81 -9.57
CA GLN A 50 17.89 -53.37 -9.58
C GLN A 50 18.45 -52.69 -10.82
N GLU A 51 19.63 -53.10 -11.27
CA GLU A 51 20.28 -52.59 -12.46
C GLU A 51 19.53 -52.95 -13.73
N LYS A 52 18.97 -54.17 -13.78
CA LYS A 52 18.03 -54.60 -14.83
C LYS A 52 16.83 -53.67 -14.95
N VAL A 53 16.19 -53.34 -13.83
CA VAL A 53 15.03 -52.44 -13.82
C VAL A 53 15.42 -51.04 -14.26
N LYS A 54 16.57 -50.53 -13.81
CA LYS A 54 17.10 -49.22 -14.24
C LYS A 54 17.35 -49.18 -15.74
N ARG A 55 17.96 -50.23 -16.30
CA ARG A 55 18.19 -50.37 -17.75
C ARG A 55 16.88 -50.47 -18.53
N LEU A 56 15.93 -51.27 -18.06
CA LEU A 56 14.63 -51.41 -18.72
C LEU A 56 13.83 -50.10 -18.69
N ARG A 57 13.87 -49.37 -17.56
CA ARG A 57 13.28 -48.02 -17.47
C ARG A 57 14.00 -47.04 -18.40
N ALA A 58 15.33 -47.07 -18.46
CA ALA A 58 16.10 -46.23 -19.36
C ALA A 58 15.83 -46.55 -20.85
N ALA A 59 15.69 -47.84 -21.20
CA ALA A 59 15.35 -48.28 -22.53
C ALA A 59 13.90 -47.90 -22.91
N ALA A 60 12.97 -48.02 -21.96
CA ALA A 60 11.59 -47.58 -22.14
C ALA A 60 11.50 -46.05 -22.32
N ASN A 61 12.22 -45.28 -21.50
CA ASN A 61 12.30 -43.83 -21.64
C ASN A 61 12.94 -43.44 -22.98
N ARG A 62 14.02 -44.10 -23.38
CA ARG A 62 14.67 -43.89 -24.69
C ARG A 62 13.75 -44.24 -25.86
N ALA A 63 12.91 -45.27 -25.72
CA ALA A 63 11.92 -45.62 -26.74
C ALA A 63 10.80 -44.57 -26.84
N ARG A 64 10.38 -43.96 -25.72
CA ARG A 64 9.46 -42.83 -25.74
C ARG A 64 10.11 -41.57 -26.33
N ASP A 65 11.34 -41.27 -25.94
CA ASP A 65 12.07 -40.09 -26.44
C ASP A 65 12.44 -40.19 -27.93
N ALA A 66 12.47 -41.40 -28.49
CA ALA A 66 12.69 -41.65 -29.92
C ALA A 66 11.43 -41.40 -30.77
N GLN A 67 10.24 -41.41 -30.16
CA GLN A 67 8.97 -41.06 -30.83
C GLN A 67 8.77 -39.55 -30.95
N ILE A 68 9.53 -38.77 -30.17
CA ILE A 68 9.46 -37.31 -30.15
C ILE A 68 10.40 -36.74 -31.21
N THR A 69 9.88 -35.89 -32.10
CA THR A 69 10.68 -35.22 -33.14
C THR A 69 11.67 -34.23 -32.50
N THR A 70 12.81 -33.99 -33.14
CA THR A 70 13.83 -33.05 -32.65
C THR A 70 13.27 -31.62 -32.53
N PHE A 71 12.37 -31.25 -33.44
CA PHE A 71 11.65 -29.99 -33.39
C PHE A 71 10.76 -29.86 -32.14
N ASP A 72 10.00 -30.91 -31.81
CA ASP A 72 9.16 -30.93 -30.60
C ASP A 72 9.99 -30.79 -29.32
N LYS A 73 11.20 -31.36 -29.26
CA LYS A 73 12.13 -31.17 -28.13
C LYS A 73 12.57 -29.71 -27.98
N VAL A 74 12.84 -29.01 -29.09
CA VAL A 74 13.21 -27.59 -29.08
C VAL A 74 12.03 -26.73 -28.63
N VAL A 75 10.82 -27.02 -29.10
CA VAL A 75 9.60 -26.31 -28.70
C VAL A 75 9.34 -26.48 -27.20
N MET A 76 9.43 -27.71 -26.69
CA MET A 76 9.26 -27.99 -25.26
C MET A 76 10.29 -27.25 -24.40
N ARG A 77 11.56 -27.20 -24.85
CA ARG A 77 12.61 -26.46 -24.15
C ARG A 77 12.40 -24.94 -24.24
N GLY A 78 11.95 -24.46 -25.40
CA GLY A 78 11.64 -23.05 -25.66
C GLY A 78 10.52 -22.54 -24.76
N ARG A 79 9.46 -23.32 -24.54
CA ARG A 79 8.37 -22.95 -23.64
C ARG A 79 8.84 -22.74 -22.21
N VAL A 80 9.67 -23.65 -21.70
CA VAL A 80 10.24 -23.53 -20.34
C VAL A 80 11.16 -22.31 -20.23
N TRP A 81 11.91 -21.97 -21.29
CA TRP A 81 12.76 -20.78 -21.30
C TRP A 81 11.95 -19.49 -21.41
N ALA A 82 10.89 -19.47 -22.20
CA ALA A 82 9.97 -18.33 -22.31
C ALA A 82 9.29 -18.06 -20.96
N ASP A 83 8.79 -19.09 -20.28
CA ASP A 83 8.21 -18.96 -18.95
C ASP A 83 9.23 -18.44 -17.92
N ARG A 84 10.50 -18.86 -18.04
CA ARG A 84 11.58 -18.39 -17.17
C ARG A 84 11.93 -16.92 -17.44
N ALA A 85 12.03 -16.54 -18.71
CA ALA A 85 12.29 -15.16 -19.13
C ALA A 85 11.17 -14.23 -18.67
N HIS A 86 9.90 -14.63 -18.84
CA HIS A 86 8.76 -13.87 -18.36
C HIS A 86 8.84 -13.65 -16.84
N LYS A 87 9.13 -14.70 -16.06
CA LYS A 87 9.29 -14.59 -14.60
C LYS A 87 10.43 -13.65 -14.21
N ILE A 88 11.58 -13.72 -14.89
CA ILE A 88 12.72 -12.83 -14.62
C ILE A 88 12.35 -11.37 -14.90
N VAL A 89 11.70 -11.09 -16.03
CA VAL A 89 11.28 -9.73 -16.39
C VAL A 89 10.26 -9.21 -15.39
N THR A 90 9.25 -10.00 -15.04
CA THR A 90 8.21 -9.58 -14.08
C THR A 90 8.82 -9.32 -12.70
N LEU A 91 9.69 -10.19 -12.20
CA LEU A 91 10.38 -9.98 -10.92
C LEU A 91 11.32 -8.76 -10.98
N SER A 92 12.00 -8.53 -12.10
CA SER A 92 12.82 -7.35 -12.32
C SER A 92 12.00 -6.06 -12.27
N LEU A 93 10.83 -6.03 -12.91
CA LEU A 93 9.95 -4.86 -12.89
C LEU A 93 9.43 -4.58 -11.47
N ILE A 94 9.02 -5.62 -10.74
CA ILE A 94 8.59 -5.49 -9.35
C ILE A 94 9.73 -4.93 -8.48
N ALA A 95 10.94 -5.48 -8.60
CA ALA A 95 12.11 -5.00 -7.86
C ALA A 95 12.44 -3.54 -8.22
N ALA A 96 12.38 -3.17 -9.50
CA ALA A 96 12.58 -1.80 -9.95
C ALA A 96 11.52 -0.84 -9.39
N SER A 97 10.25 -1.25 -9.32
CA SER A 97 9.18 -0.46 -8.71
C SER A 97 9.42 -0.21 -7.22
N ILE A 98 9.86 -1.24 -6.48
CA ILE A 98 10.19 -1.09 -5.05
C ILE A 98 11.37 -0.14 -4.88
N LEU A 99 12.42 -0.27 -5.70
CA LEU A 99 13.58 0.61 -5.65
C LEU A 99 13.18 2.07 -5.96
N ALA A 100 12.38 2.28 -7.00
CA ALA A 100 11.85 3.60 -7.35
C ALA A 100 11.00 4.20 -6.22
N GLY A 101 10.13 3.40 -5.60
CA GLY A 101 9.34 3.82 -4.43
C GLY A 101 10.21 4.14 -3.21
N GLY A 102 11.29 3.39 -2.97
CA GLY A 102 12.25 3.70 -1.91
C GLY A 102 12.96 5.04 -2.15
N VAL A 103 13.36 5.30 -3.40
CA VAL A 103 14.01 6.57 -3.78
C VAL A 103 13.07 7.76 -3.61
N THR A 104 11.78 7.63 -3.94
CA THR A 104 10.83 8.75 -3.75
C THR A 104 10.60 9.08 -2.28
N VAL A 105 10.45 8.08 -1.41
CA VAL A 105 10.34 8.29 0.04
C VAL A 105 11.62 8.93 0.59
N TYR A 106 12.78 8.48 0.14
CA TYR A 106 14.07 9.07 0.52
C TYR A 106 14.15 10.55 0.10
N ALA A 107 13.80 10.88 -1.14
CA ALA A 107 13.85 12.25 -1.65
C ALA A 107 12.89 13.19 -0.89
N LEU A 108 11.67 12.73 -0.59
CA LEU A 108 10.71 13.49 0.21
C LEU A 108 11.23 13.72 1.63
N GLY A 109 11.80 12.68 2.26
CA GLY A 109 12.39 12.77 3.59
C GLY A 109 13.58 13.74 3.63
N ASP A 110 14.47 13.67 2.65
CA ASP A 110 15.64 14.54 2.54
C ASP A 110 15.23 16.01 2.39
N MET A 111 14.26 16.31 1.52
CA MET A 111 13.71 17.66 1.38
C MET A 111 13.07 18.19 2.67
N MET A 112 12.34 17.34 3.41
CA MET A 112 11.75 17.74 4.68
C MET A 112 12.80 18.08 5.74
N ILE A 113 13.84 17.24 5.86
CA ILE A 113 14.93 17.46 6.83
C ILE A 113 15.71 18.73 6.47
N TYR A 114 16.03 18.90 5.19
CA TYR A 114 16.73 20.09 4.71
C TYR A 114 15.92 21.37 4.96
N ASN A 115 14.63 21.39 4.61
CA ASN A 115 13.76 22.54 4.85
C ASN A 115 13.57 22.81 6.35
N ARG A 116 13.50 21.76 7.17
CA ARG A 116 13.43 21.91 8.63
C ARG A 116 14.70 22.54 9.19
N LYS A 117 15.89 22.15 8.70
CA LYS A 117 17.16 22.76 9.11
C LYS A 117 17.24 24.24 8.71
N LYS A 118 16.84 24.58 7.48
CA LYS A 118 16.83 25.98 7.01
C LYS A 118 15.84 26.84 7.78
N ARG A 119 14.64 26.33 8.04
CA ARG A 119 13.67 27.00 8.91
C ARG A 119 14.21 27.18 10.33
N ALA A 120 14.84 26.15 10.90
CA ALA A 120 15.41 26.24 12.24
C ALA A 120 16.48 27.33 12.36
N GLN A 121 17.34 27.50 11.34
CA GLN A 121 18.32 28.59 11.29
C GLN A 121 17.65 29.96 11.28
N PHE A 122 16.68 30.16 10.40
CA PHE A 122 15.93 31.41 10.32
C PHE A 122 15.21 31.74 11.63
N PHE A 123 14.58 30.74 12.27
CA PHE A 123 13.91 30.94 13.55
C PHE A 123 14.89 31.17 14.69
N ALA A 124 16.08 30.56 14.67
CA ALA A 124 17.11 30.85 15.66
C ALA A 124 17.57 32.31 15.59
N GLU A 125 17.78 32.83 14.37
CA GLU A 125 18.12 34.23 14.15
C GLU A 125 17.00 35.18 14.59
N GLN A 126 15.74 34.90 14.20
CA GLN A 126 14.60 35.72 14.63
C GLN A 126 14.40 35.69 16.15
N LYS A 127 14.55 34.53 16.79
CA LYS A 127 14.49 34.39 18.25
C LYS A 127 15.60 35.21 18.92
N ALA A 128 16.81 35.22 18.36
CA ALA A 128 17.92 36.02 18.90
C ALA A 128 17.65 37.52 18.77
N LEU A 129 17.17 37.98 17.61
CA LEU A 129 16.79 39.39 17.41
C LEU A 129 15.65 39.81 18.36
N HIS A 130 14.64 38.96 18.51
CA HIS A 130 13.51 39.21 19.41
C HIS A 130 13.94 39.25 20.88
N ALA A 131 14.80 38.31 21.30
CA ALA A 131 15.36 38.30 22.65
C ALA A 131 16.18 39.58 22.94
N ASN A 132 16.98 40.03 21.96
CA ASN A 132 17.72 41.28 22.08
C ASN A 132 16.78 42.49 22.18
N ALA A 133 15.66 42.50 21.44
CA ALA A 133 14.65 43.56 21.54
C ALA A 133 13.98 43.60 22.92
N ILE A 134 13.61 42.44 23.47
CA ILE A 134 13.08 42.34 24.84
C ILE A 134 14.12 42.84 25.86
N TYR A 135 15.37 42.41 25.73
CA TYR A 135 16.44 42.83 26.64
C TYR A 135 16.64 44.34 26.63
N ASN A 136 16.69 44.95 25.44
CA ASN A 136 16.84 46.40 25.29
C ASN A 136 15.65 47.17 25.87
N ALA A 137 14.42 46.71 25.62
CA ALA A 137 13.21 47.31 26.17
C ALA A 137 13.16 47.19 27.71
N ARG A 138 13.58 46.06 28.29
CA ARG A 138 13.69 45.93 29.75
C ARG A 138 14.73 46.88 30.32
N LYS A 139 15.89 46.98 29.66
CA LYS A 139 16.98 47.88 30.07
C LYS A 139 16.56 49.35 30.02
N SER A 140 15.79 49.78 29.01
CA SER A 140 15.29 51.16 28.94
C SER A 140 14.24 51.44 30.02
N ILE A 141 13.40 50.45 30.36
CA ILE A 141 12.42 50.55 31.46
C ILE A 141 13.14 50.69 32.80
N GLU A 142 14.16 49.87 33.06
CA GLU A 142 14.98 49.94 34.28
C GLU A 142 15.73 51.26 34.39
N ALA A 143 16.24 51.79 33.28
CA ALA A 143 16.90 53.09 33.22
C ALA A 143 15.92 54.27 33.37
N GLY A 144 14.60 54.02 33.36
CA GLY A 144 13.57 55.06 33.47
C GLY A 144 13.41 55.93 32.22
N THR A 145 14.06 55.59 31.10
CA THR A 145 14.00 56.33 29.83
C THR A 145 13.21 55.61 28.75
N ALA A 146 12.38 54.63 29.13
CA ALA A 146 11.62 53.83 28.19
C ALA A 146 10.59 54.64 27.40
N THR A 147 10.44 54.28 26.13
CA THR A 147 9.35 54.79 25.30
C THR A 147 8.04 54.06 25.63
N GLU A 148 6.89 54.72 25.40
CA GLU A 148 5.59 54.08 25.65
C GLU A 148 5.38 52.79 24.83
N ASP A 149 5.98 52.72 23.65
CA ASP A 149 5.87 51.57 22.76
C ASP A 149 6.66 50.37 23.28
N GLU A 150 7.83 50.60 23.88
CA GLU A 150 8.62 49.56 24.56
C GLU A 150 7.87 48.99 25.77
N ILE A 151 7.21 49.85 26.54
CA ILE A 151 6.39 49.43 27.69
C ILE A 151 5.20 48.59 27.22
N LYS A 152 4.51 49.01 26.15
CA LYS A 152 3.39 48.24 25.57
C LYS A 152 3.86 46.93 24.96
N PHE A 153 5.06 46.90 24.37
CA PHE A 153 5.65 45.69 23.80
C PHE A 153 5.90 44.64 24.89
N ILE A 154 6.53 45.01 26.01
CA ILE A 154 6.81 44.09 27.11
C ILE A 154 5.52 43.57 27.76
N LYS A 155 4.54 44.43 28.00
CA LYS A 155 3.24 44.01 28.56
C LYS A 155 2.56 42.94 27.69
N ARG A 156 2.56 43.13 26.37
CA ARG A 156 1.98 42.16 25.43
C ARG A 156 2.73 40.83 25.46
N GLU A 157 4.05 40.87 25.59
CA GLU A 157 4.87 39.66 25.65
C GLU A 157 4.66 38.90 26.95
N ASP A 158 4.60 39.59 28.10
CA ASP A 158 4.33 38.96 29.39
C ASP A 158 2.92 38.33 29.43
N GLU A 159 1.90 39.00 28.88
CA GLU A 159 0.55 38.43 28.69
C GLU A 159 0.58 37.19 27.78
N HIS A 160 1.39 37.22 26.73
CA HIS A 160 1.53 36.09 25.81
C HIS A 160 2.19 34.88 26.49
N VAL A 161 3.26 35.10 27.25
CA VAL A 161 3.92 34.05 28.03
C VAL A 161 2.97 33.44 29.05
N ALA A 162 2.19 34.26 29.78
CA ALA A 162 1.20 33.78 30.73
C ALA A 162 0.15 32.85 30.07
N ARG A 163 -0.39 33.26 28.91
CA ARG A 163 -1.33 32.41 28.14
C ARG A 163 -0.70 31.10 27.70
N LEU A 164 0.56 31.11 27.28
CA LEU A 164 1.26 29.90 26.84
C LEU A 164 1.49 28.92 27.99
N GLU A 165 1.81 29.42 29.18
CA GLU A 165 1.92 28.59 30.38
C GLU A 165 0.58 27.96 30.76
N GLU A 166 -0.52 28.72 30.71
CA GLU A 166 -1.86 28.19 30.96
C GLU A 166 -2.22 27.07 29.97
N ILE A 167 -1.94 27.29 28.68
CA ILE A 167 -2.15 26.28 27.65
C ILE A 167 -1.25 25.07 27.87
N ALA A 168 0.00 25.27 28.29
CA ALA A 168 0.93 24.18 28.58
C ALA A 168 0.48 23.35 29.79
N ARG A 169 -0.04 23.98 30.84
CA ARG A 169 -0.63 23.31 32.02
C ARG A 169 -1.87 22.51 31.61
N ALA A 170 -2.80 23.12 30.87
CA ALA A 170 -3.98 22.42 30.35
C ALA A 170 -3.64 21.26 29.39
N LYS A 171 -2.55 21.37 28.61
CA LYS A 171 -2.06 20.28 27.75
C LYS A 171 -1.36 19.18 28.54
N ALA A 172 -0.62 19.52 29.59
CA ALA A 172 0.01 18.54 30.48
C ALA A 172 -1.06 17.66 31.17
N GLU A 173 -2.16 18.26 31.60
CA GLU A 173 -3.32 17.55 32.14
C GLU A 173 -3.98 16.61 31.11
N LYS A 174 -4.06 17.03 29.85
CA LYS A 174 -4.69 16.24 28.76
C LYS A 174 -3.79 15.15 28.18
N LYS A 175 -2.46 15.31 28.18
CA LYS A 175 -1.50 14.31 27.67
C LYS A 175 -1.61 12.95 28.36
N GLY A 176 -2.05 12.92 29.62
CA GLY A 176 -2.25 11.68 30.38
C GLY A 176 -3.26 10.72 29.74
N PHE A 177 -4.28 11.23 29.05
CA PHE A 177 -5.32 10.39 28.43
C PHE A 177 -4.85 9.71 27.15
N PHE A 178 -4.07 10.40 26.33
CA PHE A 178 -3.57 9.86 25.06
C PHE A 178 -2.44 8.84 25.27
N LYS A 179 -1.65 8.99 26.35
CA LYS A 179 -0.60 8.04 26.74
C LYS A 179 -1.20 6.70 27.18
N LYS A 180 -2.26 6.72 27.98
CA LYS A 180 -3.00 5.52 28.40
C LYS A 180 -3.60 4.74 27.22
N GLY A 181 -4.12 5.43 26.20
CA GLY A 181 -4.66 4.77 25.00
C GLY A 181 -3.58 4.08 24.16
N LYS A 182 -2.40 4.70 24.02
CA LYS A 182 -1.25 4.07 23.34
C LYS A 182 -0.71 2.90 24.14
N GLU A 183 -0.58 3.06 25.45
CA GLU A 183 -0.09 2.01 26.34
C GLU A 183 -1.03 0.79 26.34
N TRP A 184 -2.36 1.00 26.29
CA TRP A 184 -3.33 -0.08 26.10
C TRP A 184 -3.20 -0.77 24.73
N LEU A 185 -3.05 0.01 23.64
CA LEU A 185 -2.90 -0.53 22.28
C LEU A 185 -1.59 -1.29 22.06
N PHE A 186 -0.52 -0.95 22.79
CA PHE A 186 0.80 -1.58 22.66
C PHE A 186 1.14 -2.55 23.82
N SER A 187 0.33 -2.60 24.89
CA SER A 187 0.50 -3.55 26.01
C SER A 187 0.32 -5.00 25.55
N GLY A 188 -0.53 -5.25 24.55
CA GLY A 188 -0.69 -6.58 23.95
C GLY A 188 0.51 -7.07 23.12
N LEU A 189 1.46 -6.19 22.77
CA LEU A 189 2.64 -6.54 21.98
C LEU A 189 3.91 -6.78 22.82
N LYS A 190 3.86 -6.47 24.13
CA LYS A 190 5.05 -6.47 25.00
C LYS A 190 5.11 -7.64 25.98
N ASN A 191 4.08 -8.50 26.03
CA ASN A 191 3.97 -9.58 27.03
C ASN A 191 4.18 -11.01 26.47
N GLU A 192 4.74 -11.19 25.27
CA GLU A 192 4.93 -12.55 24.69
C GLU A 192 6.37 -12.97 24.35
N GLU A 193 7.40 -12.17 24.65
CA GLU A 193 8.79 -12.60 24.41
C GLU A 193 9.69 -12.35 25.65
N GLU A 194 9.40 -13.08 26.72
CA GLU A 194 10.36 -13.42 27.77
C GLU A 194 11.13 -14.68 27.33
N SER A 195 12.12 -14.50 26.46
CA SER A 195 13.33 -15.34 26.40
C SER A 195 14.22 -14.84 25.27
N VAL A 196 15.31 -14.17 25.65
CA VAL A 196 16.70 -14.43 25.27
C VAL A 196 17.44 -13.10 25.47
N ASP A 197 18.31 -13.10 26.48
CA ASP A 197 19.25 -12.04 26.80
C ASP A 197 20.27 -11.88 25.65
N LEU A 198 20.16 -10.80 24.87
CA LEU A 198 21.22 -10.28 24.00
C LEU A 198 21.15 -8.75 23.98
N GLY A 199 22.10 -8.13 24.68
CA GLY A 199 22.32 -6.69 24.67
C GLY A 199 22.62 -6.15 23.27
N GLY A 200 22.17 -4.92 23.02
CA GLY A 200 22.46 -4.19 21.79
C GLY A 200 21.68 -2.89 21.67
N SER A 201 22.30 -1.82 22.18
CA SER A 201 22.21 -0.40 21.79
C SER A 201 21.05 0.10 20.91
N GLU A 202 20.54 1.27 21.31
CA GLU A 202 20.09 2.36 20.43
C GLU A 202 18.80 2.20 19.62
N LYS A 203 17.71 2.75 20.16
CA LYS A 203 17.06 3.99 19.65
C LYS A 203 15.69 4.14 20.30
N GLU A 204 15.65 4.92 21.37
CA GLU A 204 14.41 5.61 21.72
C GLU A 204 13.98 6.50 20.54
N PRO A 205 12.75 6.40 20.03
CA PRO A 205 12.15 7.51 19.33
C PRO A 205 11.75 8.55 20.38
N ASP A 206 12.67 9.46 20.67
CA ASP A 206 12.43 10.72 21.37
C ASP A 206 11.40 11.55 20.57
N CYS A 207 10.13 11.26 20.81
CA CYS A 207 8.97 11.98 20.28
C CYS A 207 8.54 13.12 21.21
N GLU A 208 9.42 13.61 22.10
CA GLU A 208 9.04 14.60 23.11
C GLU A 208 9.95 15.84 23.13
N ARG A 209 10.24 16.42 21.96
CA ARG A 209 10.97 17.70 21.90
C ARG A 209 10.43 18.78 20.96
N THR A 210 9.29 18.59 20.29
CA THR A 210 8.75 19.64 19.39
C THR A 210 7.65 20.50 20.01
N SER A 211 7.05 20.15 21.15
CA SER A 211 5.84 20.84 21.61
C SER A 211 6.05 22.09 22.49
N LYS A 212 7.30 22.54 22.70
CA LYS A 212 7.60 23.69 23.57
C LYS A 212 8.05 24.95 22.83
N GLU A 213 8.24 24.89 21.51
CA GLU A 213 8.81 26.01 20.75
C GLU A 213 7.88 26.60 19.67
N ASP A 214 6.73 25.98 19.41
CA ASP A 214 5.77 26.44 18.39
C ASP A 214 4.84 27.55 18.89
N ALA A 215 5.06 28.03 20.11
CA ALA A 215 4.21 28.99 20.77
C ALA A 215 4.39 30.43 20.25
N THR A 216 5.57 30.77 19.72
CA THR A 216 5.89 32.11 19.19
C THR A 216 5.67 32.26 17.67
N ILE A 217 5.26 31.20 16.96
CA ILE A 217 4.99 31.20 15.50
C ILE A 217 3.49 31.43 15.20
N GLY A 218 2.71 31.76 16.23
CA GLY A 218 1.25 31.75 16.16
C GLY A 218 0.58 32.81 15.29
N LEU A 219 1.25 33.82 14.71
CA LEU A 219 0.52 34.84 13.93
C LEU A 219 0.37 34.48 12.45
N GLY A 220 1.39 33.89 11.82
CA GLY A 220 1.30 33.41 10.43
C GLY A 220 0.68 32.02 10.30
N GLU A 221 0.92 31.14 11.28
CA GLU A 221 0.32 29.80 11.29
C GLU A 221 -1.16 29.82 11.69
N ARG A 222 -1.62 30.78 12.50
CA ARG A 222 -3.06 30.92 12.77
C ARG A 222 -3.84 31.29 11.52
N ASP A 223 -3.28 32.08 10.60
CA ASP A 223 -3.95 32.41 9.34
C ASP A 223 -3.97 31.23 8.37
N ILE A 224 -2.88 30.45 8.31
CA ILE A 224 -2.82 29.23 7.48
C ILE A 224 -3.73 28.13 8.06
N VAL A 225 -3.73 27.94 9.38
CA VAL A 225 -4.60 26.97 10.07
C VAL A 225 -6.06 27.39 9.98
N ARG A 226 -6.38 28.69 10.11
CA ARG A 226 -7.72 29.23 9.90
C ARG A 226 -8.17 29.07 8.46
N ALA A 227 -7.30 29.30 7.47
CA ALA A 227 -7.61 29.04 6.07
C ALA A 227 -7.84 27.54 5.77
N ILE A 228 -7.12 26.64 6.43
CA ILE A 228 -7.33 25.19 6.31
C ILE A 228 -8.63 24.78 7.00
N GLU A 229 -8.94 25.35 8.17
CA GLU A 229 -10.16 25.09 8.92
C GLU A 229 -11.41 25.62 8.20
N ASP A 230 -11.34 26.83 7.64
CA ASP A 230 -12.37 27.43 6.80
C ASP A 230 -12.60 26.58 5.53
N ASN A 231 -11.53 26.09 4.88
CA ASN A 231 -11.65 25.17 3.75
C ASN A 231 -12.26 23.81 4.16
N LYS A 232 -11.90 23.28 5.33
CA LYS A 232 -12.48 22.04 5.86
C LYS A 232 -13.96 22.21 6.20
N MET A 233 -14.34 23.33 6.80
CA MET A 233 -15.74 23.70 7.05
C MET A 233 -16.51 23.88 5.74
N ALA A 234 -15.90 24.50 4.72
CA ALA A 234 -16.50 24.62 3.39
C ALA A 234 -16.71 23.26 2.71
N ILE A 235 -15.73 22.35 2.77
CA ILE A 235 -15.85 21.00 2.19
C ILE A 235 -16.91 20.18 2.93
N THR A 236 -16.92 20.23 4.26
CA THR A 236 -17.92 19.51 5.06
C THR A 236 -19.34 20.08 4.89
N ASN A 237 -19.49 21.39 4.78
CA ASN A 237 -20.78 22.02 4.48
C ASN A 237 -21.25 21.70 3.05
N LYS A 238 -20.36 21.72 2.06
CA LYS A 238 -20.67 21.26 0.70
C LYS A 238 -21.05 19.78 0.67
N GLY A 239 -20.37 18.93 1.44
CA GLY A 239 -20.73 17.52 1.59
C GLY A 239 -22.11 17.32 2.22
N LYS A 240 -22.44 18.09 3.27
CA LYS A 240 -23.78 18.07 3.89
C LYS A 240 -24.86 18.60 2.96
N GLN A 241 -24.58 19.65 2.18
CA GLN A 241 -25.49 20.19 1.17
C GLN A 241 -25.73 19.17 0.05
N ALA A 242 -24.68 18.58 -0.51
CA ALA A 242 -24.82 17.53 -1.53
C ALA A 242 -25.59 16.31 -1.01
N PHE A 243 -25.38 15.93 0.26
CA PHE A 243 -26.13 14.84 0.88
C PHE A 243 -27.60 15.19 1.14
N ALA A 244 -27.90 16.44 1.52
CA ALA A 244 -29.27 16.92 1.67
C ALA A 244 -29.99 16.99 0.32
N GLU A 245 -29.32 17.50 -0.71
CA GLU A 245 -29.81 17.51 -2.10
C GLU A 245 -30.08 16.10 -2.61
N GLU A 246 -29.21 15.12 -2.32
CA GLU A 246 -29.43 13.72 -2.71
C GLU A 246 -30.60 13.09 -1.93
N LYS A 247 -30.75 13.42 -0.64
CA LYS A 247 -31.90 12.98 0.17
C LYS A 247 -33.22 13.59 -0.33
N GLU A 248 -33.19 14.83 -0.80
CA GLU A 248 -34.34 15.48 -1.45
C GLU A 248 -34.63 14.85 -2.81
N ARG A 249 -33.62 14.51 -3.62
CA ARG A 249 -33.77 13.75 -4.87
C ARG A 249 -34.38 12.37 -4.62
N GLN A 250 -34.02 11.70 -3.53
CA GLN A 250 -34.67 10.44 -3.14
C GLN A 250 -36.13 10.62 -2.72
N ARG A 251 -36.48 11.76 -2.10
CA ARG A 251 -37.87 12.09 -1.73
C ARG A 251 -38.72 12.54 -2.91
N THR A 252 -38.13 13.19 -3.89
CA THR A 252 -38.82 13.80 -5.06
C THR A 252 -38.64 13.00 -6.35
N GLY A 253 -38.02 11.81 -6.27
CA GLY A 253 -37.65 11.00 -7.42
C GLY A 253 -36.44 11.53 -8.17
N GLY A 254 -35.64 10.62 -8.73
CA GLY A 254 -34.49 10.95 -9.56
C GLY A 254 -34.91 11.69 -10.84
N PRO A 255 -33.96 12.24 -11.61
CA PRO A 255 -34.27 12.92 -12.87
C PRO A 255 -35.02 12.04 -13.87
N LEU A 256 -34.89 10.71 -13.77
CA LEU A 256 -35.61 9.74 -14.59
C LEU A 256 -37.10 9.59 -14.17
N ASP A 257 -37.41 9.68 -12.88
CA ASP A 257 -38.77 9.58 -12.34
C ASP A 257 -39.61 10.83 -12.65
N ARG A 258 -38.94 11.96 -12.90
CA ARG A 258 -39.56 13.25 -13.25
C ARG A 258 -39.90 13.40 -14.72
N ILE A 259 -39.46 12.48 -15.59
CA ILE A 259 -39.75 12.53 -17.03
C ILE A 259 -41.23 12.22 -17.31
N GLY A 260 -41.91 11.52 -16.39
CA GLY A 260 -43.35 11.23 -16.50
C GLY A 260 -44.27 12.33 -15.95
N THR A 261 -43.79 13.19 -15.04
CA THR A 261 -44.61 14.23 -14.37
C THR A 261 -44.39 15.64 -14.94
N LYS A 262 -43.29 15.87 -15.66
CA LYS A 262 -43.02 17.15 -16.36
C LYS A 262 -43.60 17.24 -17.77
N ALA A 263 -44.22 16.17 -18.28
CA ALA A 263 -44.88 16.23 -19.58
C ALA A 263 -46.08 17.21 -19.60
N ASP A 264 -46.60 17.57 -18.43
CA ASP A 264 -47.77 18.46 -18.30
C ASP A 264 -47.43 19.92 -17.95
N GLU A 265 -46.18 20.24 -17.59
CA GLU A 265 -45.77 21.62 -17.26
C GLU A 265 -44.38 21.94 -17.86
N GLU A 266 -44.32 22.95 -18.74
CA GLU A 266 -43.12 23.52 -19.39
C GLU A 266 -42.58 22.81 -20.66
N VAL A 267 -43.44 22.79 -21.67
CA VAL A 267 -43.01 23.11 -23.04
C VAL A 267 -42.45 24.55 -23.04
N GLN A 268 -41.14 24.74 -22.86
CA GLN A 268 -40.33 25.79 -23.55
C GLN A 268 -38.85 25.87 -23.08
N SER A 269 -37.97 25.55 -24.02
CA SER A 269 -36.71 26.27 -24.31
C SER A 269 -35.42 25.91 -23.52
N LYS A 270 -34.57 25.12 -24.17
CA LYS A 270 -33.20 25.48 -24.68
C LYS A 270 -32.27 24.26 -24.61
N SER A 271 -32.19 23.56 -25.73
CA SER A 271 -31.15 22.58 -26.05
C SER A 271 -29.79 23.29 -26.14
N GLY A 272 -29.00 23.19 -25.07
CA GLY A 272 -27.60 23.62 -25.06
C GLY A 272 -26.72 22.62 -25.80
N ASN A 273 -26.41 22.91 -27.06
CA ASN A 273 -25.46 22.18 -27.90
C ASN A 273 -24.08 22.08 -27.22
N TRP A 274 -23.59 20.84 -27.07
CA TRP A 274 -22.27 20.49 -26.53
C TRP A 274 -21.06 20.97 -27.35
N THR A 275 -21.27 21.60 -28.51
CA THR A 275 -20.20 22.05 -29.41
C THR A 275 -19.56 23.39 -29.00
N SER A 276 -20.08 24.08 -27.99
CA SER A 276 -19.56 25.40 -27.57
C SER A 276 -18.21 25.38 -26.84
N PHE A 277 -17.70 24.20 -26.45
CA PHE A 277 -16.42 24.08 -25.74
C PHE A 277 -15.20 24.21 -26.65
N PHE A 278 -15.31 23.89 -27.95
CA PHE A 278 -14.18 23.94 -28.89
C PHE A 278 -13.94 25.32 -29.53
N GLY A 279 -14.83 26.30 -29.29
CA GLY A 279 -14.81 27.60 -29.99
C GLY A 279 -14.15 28.77 -29.26
N ARG A 280 -13.47 28.55 -28.12
CA ARG A 280 -12.72 29.62 -27.43
C ARG A 280 -11.22 29.33 -27.44
N ARG A 281 -10.56 29.79 -28.51
CA ARG A 281 -9.17 30.26 -28.50
C ARG A 281 -9.18 31.72 -28.93
#